data_AF-A0A9Q0JJ00-F1
#
_entry.id   AF-A0A9Q0JJ00-F1
#
_cell.length_a   1.000
_cell.length_b   1.000
_cell.length_c   1.000
_cell.angle_alpha   90.00
_cell.angle_beta   90.00
_cell.angle_gamma   90.00
#
_symmetry.space_group_name_H-M   'P 1'
#
loop_
_entity.id
_entity.type
_entity.pdbx_description
1 polymer ?
#
loop_
_entity_poly.entity_id
_entity_poly.type
_entity_poly.pdbx_seq_one_letter_code
_entity_poly.pdbx_strand_id
1 'polypeptide(L)'
;MDPAGDNGITTQIVLAAAFDAFAAGDHGSFEKNSSLLLEEILSVISWMFPLGVEAQEHFGSRDSLRCMVWFLKCGDISGKKNSLIVLQELLCSGHRYVEALAKTDEATEVLFRLVKYPIGPSVTKASLMVLFYLVSSSTSDEGVKSALVKMGMVSLLLEVIIDSEKSISERALGVFDSLCDSEEGRKEAYGNVLTIPVLVKKLLRVSALATQFSVSALLKLSKHDKEHEEKVLVESLQVGAFQKLVLLLQLGCGGETKEKASEILKIMNPYRGGLECLDSSDFKNLKRSF
;
A
#
# COMPACT_ATOMS: atom_id res chain seq x y z
N MET A 1 -21.74 -20.07 26.06
CA MET A 1 -22.23 -18.75 25.62
C MET A 1 -21.56 -17.75 26.52
N ASP A 2 -20.62 -17.00 25.96
CA ASP A 2 -19.86 -16.00 26.71
C ASP A 2 -20.61 -14.66 26.59
N PRO A 3 -21.31 -14.18 27.64
CA PRO A 3 -22.16 -12.99 27.55
C PRO A 3 -21.36 -11.70 27.29
N ALA A 4 -20.03 -11.74 27.44
CA ALA A 4 -19.15 -10.64 27.08
C ALA A 4 -18.98 -10.48 25.55
N GLY A 5 -19.08 -11.58 24.78
CA GLY A 5 -18.93 -11.54 23.32
C GLY A 5 -20.13 -10.96 22.59
N ASP A 6 -21.34 -11.19 23.10
CA ASP A 6 -22.61 -10.78 22.46
C ASP A 6 -22.86 -9.26 22.58
N ASN A 7 -22.54 -8.70 23.75
CA ASN A 7 -22.66 -7.25 24.02
C ASN A 7 -21.72 -6.41 23.15
N GLY A 8 -20.52 -6.92 22.84
CA GLY A 8 -19.56 -6.24 21.97
C GLY A 8 -20.06 -6.12 20.53
N ILE A 9 -20.62 -7.21 19.99
CA ILE A 9 -21.19 -7.26 18.64
C ILE A 9 -22.38 -6.31 18.51
N THR A 10 -23.30 -6.33 19.48
CA THR A 10 -24.47 -5.44 19.47
C THR A 10 -24.04 -3.96 19.53
N THR A 11 -23.01 -3.65 20.31
CA THR A 11 -22.49 -2.28 20.42
C THR A 11 -21.86 -1.80 19.11
N GLN A 12 -21.06 -2.63 18.42
CA GLN A 12 -20.49 -2.28 17.12
C GLN A 12 -21.58 -1.94 16.10
N ILE A 13 -22.64 -2.76 16.05
CA ILE A 13 -23.75 -2.60 15.10
C ILE A 13 -24.47 -1.28 15.35
N VAL A 14 -24.79 -0.97 16.61
CA VAL A 14 -25.47 0.29 16.97
C VAL A 14 -24.61 1.51 16.62
N LEU A 15 -23.30 1.47 16.91
CA LEU A 15 -22.39 2.55 16.54
C LEU A 15 -22.27 2.73 15.03
N ALA A 16 -22.16 1.63 14.29
CA ALA A 16 -22.07 1.64 12.83
C ALA A 16 -23.36 2.19 12.20
N ALA A 17 -24.53 1.71 12.66
CA ALA A 17 -25.83 2.18 12.20
C ALA A 17 -26.05 3.67 12.52
N ALA A 18 -25.61 4.13 13.69
CA ALA A 18 -25.63 5.55 14.02
C ALA A 18 -24.72 6.35 13.08
N PHE A 19 -23.49 5.90 12.85
CA PHE A 19 -22.56 6.56 11.92
C PHE A 19 -23.18 6.71 10.53
N ASP A 20 -23.71 5.63 9.99
CA ASP A 20 -24.38 5.58 8.68
C ASP A 20 -25.57 6.54 8.60
N ALA A 21 -26.46 6.51 9.61
CA ALA A 21 -27.63 7.39 9.67
C ALA A 21 -27.27 8.88 9.72
N PHE A 22 -26.23 9.25 10.49
CA PHE A 22 -25.78 10.64 10.57
C PHE A 22 -24.94 11.06 9.33
N ALA A 23 -24.28 10.12 8.66
CA ALA A 23 -23.55 10.37 7.42
C ALA A 23 -24.46 10.57 6.19
N ALA A 24 -25.67 10.00 6.22
CA ALA A 24 -26.67 10.10 5.14
C ALA A 24 -27.31 11.49 4.99
N GLY A 25 -27.01 12.44 5.89
CA GLY A 25 -27.49 13.82 5.77
C GLY A 25 -26.98 14.53 4.50
N ASP A 26 -27.66 15.60 4.10
CA ASP A 26 -27.22 16.46 2.98
C ASP A 26 -25.75 16.89 3.16
N HIS A 27 -25.03 17.06 2.04
CA HIS A 27 -23.58 17.31 2.01
C HIS A 27 -23.05 18.40 2.97
N GLY A 28 -23.87 19.39 3.35
CA GLY A 28 -23.48 20.43 4.32
C GLY A 28 -24.06 20.26 5.74
N SER A 29 -24.89 19.25 5.97
CA SER A 29 -25.64 19.03 7.22
C SER A 29 -24.77 18.36 8.28
N PHE A 30 -24.13 17.23 7.97
CA PHE A 30 -23.30 16.54 8.96
C PHE A 30 -22.00 17.29 9.25
N GLU A 31 -21.45 18.02 8.26
CA GLU A 31 -20.26 18.88 8.40
C GLU A 31 -20.41 19.90 9.53
N LYS A 32 -21.62 20.46 9.70
CA LYS A 32 -21.92 21.49 10.69
C LYS A 32 -22.42 20.95 12.03
N ASN A 33 -23.15 19.84 12.03
CA ASN A 33 -23.96 19.44 13.20
C ASN A 33 -23.56 18.10 13.84
N SER A 34 -22.81 17.24 13.13
CA SER A 34 -22.59 15.85 13.59
C SER A 34 -21.15 15.37 13.45
N SER A 35 -20.23 16.19 12.94
CA SER A 35 -18.82 15.82 12.73
C SER A 35 -18.12 15.34 14.00
N LEU A 36 -18.35 16.01 15.13
CA LEU A 36 -17.79 15.57 16.43
C LEU A 36 -18.30 14.19 16.86
N LEU A 37 -19.60 13.94 16.72
CA LEU A 37 -20.20 12.64 17.05
C LEU A 37 -19.64 11.53 16.15
N LEU A 38 -19.57 11.79 14.85
CA LEU A 38 -19.06 10.83 13.87
C LEU A 38 -17.58 10.52 14.11
N GLU A 39 -16.78 11.53 14.48
CA GLU A 39 -15.37 11.32 14.84
C GLU A 39 -15.21 10.47 16.10
N GLU A 40 -16.01 10.72 17.14
CA GLU A 40 -16.01 9.92 18.37
C GLU A 40 -16.42 8.47 18.08
N ILE A 41 -17.42 8.25 17.22
CA ILE A 41 -17.79 6.90 16.79
C ILE A 41 -16.61 6.21 16.10
N LEU A 42 -15.91 6.88 15.18
CA LEU A 42 -14.72 6.32 14.52
C LEU A 42 -13.58 6.03 15.51
N SER A 43 -13.42 6.87 16.54
CA SER A 43 -12.46 6.66 17.61
C SER A 43 -12.79 5.41 18.42
N VAL A 44 -14.03 5.28 18.91
CA VAL A 44 -14.47 4.15 19.74
C VAL A 44 -14.46 2.85 18.95
N ILE A 45 -14.96 2.84 17.72
CA ILE A 45 -15.06 1.59 16.94
C ILE A 45 -13.69 1.00 16.63
N SER A 46 -12.63 1.81 16.54
CA SER A 46 -11.27 1.34 16.29
C SER A 46 -10.71 0.41 17.37
N TRP A 47 -11.31 0.42 18.57
CA TRP A 47 -10.97 -0.47 19.68
C TRP A 47 -11.77 -1.77 19.70
N MET A 48 -12.72 -1.91 18.78
CA MET A 48 -13.68 -3.01 18.75
C MET A 48 -13.42 -4.00 17.62
N PHE A 49 -12.29 -3.94 16.91
CA PHE A 49 -12.03 -4.84 15.78
C PHE A 49 -11.80 -6.30 16.23
N PRO A 50 -12.14 -7.30 15.39
CA PRO A 50 -12.70 -7.16 14.03
C PRO A 50 -14.18 -6.75 14.03
N LEU A 51 -14.61 -6.10 12.95
CA LEU A 51 -16.01 -5.70 12.78
C LEU A 51 -16.90 -6.90 12.43
N GLY A 52 -18.05 -7.02 13.08
CA GLY A 52 -19.11 -7.96 12.66
C GLY A 52 -19.73 -7.59 11.31
N VAL A 53 -20.27 -8.56 10.59
CA VAL A 53 -20.78 -8.40 9.20
C VAL A 53 -21.77 -7.24 9.07
N GLU A 54 -22.74 -7.12 9.97
CA GLU A 54 -23.74 -6.04 9.95
C GLU A 54 -23.11 -4.65 10.18
N ALA A 55 -22.13 -4.55 11.10
CA ALA A 55 -21.41 -3.30 11.32
C ALA A 55 -20.58 -2.90 10.08
N GLN A 56 -19.98 -3.88 9.40
CA GLN A 56 -19.29 -3.64 8.13
C GLN A 56 -20.23 -3.17 7.03
N GLU A 57 -21.48 -3.63 7.00
CA GLU A 57 -22.48 -3.19 6.01
C GLU A 57 -22.85 -1.71 6.19
N HIS A 58 -23.03 -1.27 7.44
CA HIS A 58 -23.26 0.14 7.75
C HIS A 58 -22.04 1.03 7.43
N PHE A 59 -20.85 0.68 7.91
CA PHE A 59 -19.65 1.48 7.64
C PHE A 59 -19.22 1.44 6.17
N GLY A 60 -19.56 0.38 5.45
CA GLY A 60 -19.30 0.24 4.02
C GLY A 60 -20.39 0.82 3.11
N SER A 61 -21.41 1.47 3.67
CA SER A 61 -22.42 2.18 2.89
C SER A 61 -21.79 3.34 2.10
N ARG A 62 -22.49 3.80 1.04
CA ARG A 62 -22.02 4.93 0.24
C ARG A 62 -21.84 6.19 1.08
N ASP A 63 -22.78 6.46 1.98
CA ASP A 63 -22.77 7.67 2.81
C ASP A 63 -21.66 7.61 3.86
N SER A 64 -21.46 6.45 4.50
CA SER A 64 -20.37 6.23 5.45
C SER A 64 -18.99 6.39 4.81
N LEU A 65 -18.77 5.79 3.63
CA LEU A 65 -17.51 5.92 2.89
C LEU A 65 -17.26 7.38 2.47
N ARG A 66 -18.28 8.07 1.95
CA ARG A 66 -18.21 9.49 1.61
C ARG A 66 -17.85 10.35 2.82
N CYS A 67 -18.45 10.08 3.98
CA CYS A 67 -18.14 10.77 5.23
C CYS A 67 -16.69 10.53 5.69
N MET A 68 -16.21 9.28 5.61
CA MET A 68 -14.81 8.97 5.93
C MET A 68 -13.85 9.70 4.99
N VAL A 69 -14.12 9.71 3.67
CA VAL A 69 -13.33 10.49 2.70
C VAL A 69 -13.35 11.99 3.01
N TRP A 70 -14.49 12.52 3.46
CA TRP A 70 -14.57 13.90 3.94
C TRP A 70 -13.66 14.16 5.13
N PHE A 71 -13.62 13.27 6.14
CA PHE A 71 -12.66 13.38 7.25
C PHE A 71 -11.22 13.32 6.76
N LEU A 72 -10.91 12.47 5.77
CA LEU A 72 -9.59 12.42 5.16
C LEU A 72 -9.19 13.78 4.55
N LYS A 73 -10.14 14.47 3.92
CA LYS A 73 -9.93 15.79 3.30
C LYS A 73 -9.86 16.91 4.34
N CYS A 74 -10.88 17.03 5.19
CA CYS A 74 -11.15 18.21 6.01
C CYS A 74 -10.99 17.99 7.53
N GLY A 75 -10.99 16.74 7.99
CA GLY A 75 -10.89 16.41 9.42
C GLY A 75 -9.55 16.81 10.05
N ASP A 76 -9.46 16.75 11.36
CA ASP A 76 -8.18 16.92 12.06
C ASP A 76 -7.32 15.65 11.94
N ILE A 77 -6.20 15.59 12.66
CA ILE A 77 -5.30 14.41 12.62
C ILE A 77 -6.01 13.15 13.16
N SER A 78 -6.86 13.30 14.16
CA SER A 78 -7.60 12.20 14.80
C SER A 78 -8.65 11.63 13.84
N GLY A 79 -9.52 12.48 13.30
CA GLY A 79 -10.52 12.11 12.31
C GLY A 79 -9.92 11.45 11.07
N LYS A 80 -8.81 11.99 10.55
CA LYS A 80 -8.06 11.36 9.44
C LYS A 80 -7.56 9.97 9.81
N LYS A 81 -6.90 9.83 10.96
CA LYS A 81 -6.33 8.56 11.42
C LYS A 81 -7.41 7.51 11.63
N ASN A 82 -8.48 7.83 12.37
CA ASN A 82 -9.53 6.88 12.71
C ASN A 82 -10.32 6.46 11.47
N SER A 83 -10.59 7.40 10.54
CA SER A 83 -11.19 7.06 9.25
C SER A 83 -10.34 6.07 8.45
N LEU A 84 -9.03 6.30 8.34
CA LEU A 84 -8.14 5.36 7.64
C LEU A 84 -8.10 3.98 8.31
N ILE A 85 -8.19 3.92 9.63
CA ILE A 85 -8.19 2.67 10.40
C ILE A 85 -9.47 1.87 10.12
N VAL A 86 -10.64 2.52 10.15
CA VAL A 86 -11.92 1.87 9.81
C VAL A 86 -11.95 1.46 8.33
N LEU A 87 -11.45 2.30 7.42
CA LEU A 87 -11.31 1.94 6.01
C LEU A 87 -10.42 0.70 5.84
N GLN A 88 -9.26 0.63 6.50
CA GLN A 88 -8.40 -0.56 6.44
C GLN A 88 -9.12 -1.84 6.88
N GLU A 89 -9.87 -1.78 7.99
CA GLU A 89 -10.65 -2.91 8.50
C GLU A 89 -11.69 -3.38 7.48
N LEU A 90 -12.43 -2.44 6.87
CA LEU A 90 -13.40 -2.76 5.81
C LEU A 90 -12.73 -3.38 4.58
N LEU A 91 -11.65 -2.77 4.09
CA LEU A 91 -10.98 -3.22 2.87
C LEU A 91 -10.32 -4.59 3.05
N CYS A 92 -9.84 -4.90 4.26
CA CYS A 92 -9.35 -6.23 4.60
C CYS A 92 -10.46 -7.29 4.66
N SER A 93 -11.71 -6.87 4.93
CA SER A 93 -12.84 -7.78 5.15
C SER A 93 -13.52 -8.24 3.86
N GLY A 94 -13.36 -7.53 2.73
CA GLY A 94 -13.86 -8.01 1.44
C GLY A 94 -13.79 -7.03 0.28
N HIS A 95 -13.67 -7.57 -0.93
CA HIS A 95 -13.51 -6.79 -2.16
C HIS A 95 -14.68 -5.83 -2.46
N ARG A 96 -15.89 -6.13 -1.97
CA ARG A 96 -17.06 -5.22 -2.13
C ARG A 96 -16.78 -3.81 -1.60
N TYR A 97 -16.02 -3.69 -0.51
CA TYR A 97 -15.68 -2.40 0.09
C TYR A 97 -14.57 -1.67 -0.66
N VAL A 98 -13.65 -2.42 -1.29
CA VAL A 98 -12.63 -1.86 -2.20
C VAL A 98 -13.31 -1.20 -3.38
N GLU A 99 -14.25 -1.89 -4.02
CA GLU A 99 -15.02 -1.36 -5.16
C GLU A 99 -15.89 -0.16 -4.77
N ALA A 100 -16.51 -0.20 -3.59
CA ALA A 100 -17.32 0.92 -3.09
C ALA A 100 -16.47 2.16 -2.80
N LEU A 101 -15.30 2.00 -2.16
CA LEU A 101 -14.39 3.11 -1.91
C LEU A 101 -13.80 3.67 -3.21
N ALA A 102 -13.45 2.81 -4.16
CA ALA A 102 -12.95 3.23 -5.48
C ALA A 102 -13.96 4.10 -6.26
N LYS A 103 -15.26 3.87 -6.05
CA LYS A 103 -16.36 4.67 -6.64
C LYS A 103 -16.73 5.90 -5.82
N THR A 104 -16.09 6.12 -4.67
CA THR A 104 -16.37 7.27 -3.81
C THR A 104 -15.60 8.48 -4.32
N ASP A 105 -16.32 9.58 -4.60
CA ASP A 105 -15.74 10.80 -5.15
C ASP A 105 -14.57 11.33 -4.31
N GLU A 106 -13.50 11.73 -4.99
CA GLU A 106 -12.25 12.28 -4.42
C GLU A 106 -11.43 11.32 -3.53
N ALA A 107 -11.85 10.05 -3.34
CA ALA A 107 -11.15 9.12 -2.45
C ALA A 107 -9.67 8.95 -2.85
N THR A 108 -9.42 8.74 -4.14
CA THR A 108 -8.07 8.53 -4.68
C THR A 108 -7.19 9.78 -4.55
N GLU A 109 -7.74 10.95 -4.88
CA GLU A 109 -7.05 12.25 -4.83
C GLU A 109 -6.66 12.61 -3.40
N VAL A 110 -7.56 12.40 -2.44
CA VAL A 110 -7.30 12.68 -1.03
C VAL A 110 -6.22 11.74 -0.47
N LEU A 111 -6.28 10.45 -0.79
CA LEU A 111 -5.24 9.48 -0.39
C LEU A 111 -3.87 9.83 -0.98
N PHE A 112 -3.82 10.23 -2.26
CA PHE A 112 -2.59 10.72 -2.88
C PHE A 112 -2.02 11.93 -2.11
N ARG A 113 -2.86 12.90 -1.76
CA ARG A 113 -2.44 14.08 -0.99
C ARG A 113 -1.89 13.74 0.39
N LEU A 114 -2.47 12.76 1.09
CA LEU A 114 -2.01 12.33 2.42
C LEU A 114 -0.63 11.66 2.38
N VAL A 115 -0.26 11.03 1.26
CA VAL A 115 1.10 10.51 1.04
C VAL A 115 2.05 11.64 0.62
N LYS A 116 1.61 12.53 -0.27
CA LYS A 116 2.43 13.64 -0.78
C LYS A 116 2.79 14.67 0.29
N TYR A 117 1.86 14.97 1.18
CA TYR A 117 2.01 15.94 2.25
C TYR A 117 1.79 15.25 3.61
N PRO A 118 2.78 14.47 4.08
CA PRO A 118 2.62 13.64 5.26
C PRO A 118 2.44 14.50 6.52
N ILE A 119 1.36 14.25 7.25
CA ILE A 119 1.06 14.93 8.53
C ILE A 119 1.55 14.15 9.76
N GLY A 120 2.02 12.91 9.57
CA GLY A 120 2.62 12.10 10.62
C GLY A 120 2.72 10.61 10.22
N PRO A 121 3.67 9.86 10.80
CA PRO A 121 3.94 8.46 10.41
C PRO A 121 2.70 7.55 10.48
N SER A 122 1.84 7.73 11.50
CA SER A 122 0.63 6.90 11.65
C SER A 122 -0.34 7.08 10.48
N VAL A 123 -0.57 8.33 10.06
CA VAL A 123 -1.49 8.64 8.96
C VAL A 123 -0.89 8.19 7.63
N THR A 124 0.40 8.39 7.42
CA THR A 124 1.09 7.93 6.20
C THR A 124 1.03 6.40 6.05
N LYS A 125 1.32 5.64 7.12
CA LYS A 125 1.20 4.17 7.09
C LYS A 125 -0.22 3.73 6.75
N ALA A 126 -1.20 4.32 7.43
CA ALA A 126 -2.60 4.00 7.25
C ALA A 126 -3.08 4.34 5.82
N SER A 127 -2.65 5.46 5.27
CA SER A 127 -2.94 5.87 3.88
C SER A 127 -2.35 4.90 2.87
N LEU A 128 -1.09 4.48 3.06
CA LEU A 128 -0.44 3.49 2.19
C LEU A 128 -1.11 2.12 2.25
N MET A 129 -1.63 1.71 3.41
CA MET A 129 -2.40 0.47 3.53
C MET A 129 -3.72 0.54 2.76
N VAL A 130 -4.47 1.64 2.89
CA VAL A 130 -5.71 1.84 2.12
C VAL A 130 -5.41 1.84 0.61
N LEU A 131 -4.36 2.56 0.18
CA LEU A 131 -3.91 2.56 -1.20
C LEU A 131 -3.52 1.16 -1.68
N PHE A 132 -2.80 0.39 -0.87
CA PHE A 132 -2.42 -0.99 -1.20
C PHE A 132 -3.65 -1.83 -1.50
N TYR A 133 -4.66 -1.84 -0.62
CA TYR A 133 -5.90 -2.58 -0.89
C TYR A 133 -6.61 -2.11 -2.17
N LEU A 134 -6.63 -0.80 -2.43
CA LEU A 134 -7.22 -0.23 -3.65
C LEU A 134 -6.51 -0.67 -4.93
N VAL A 135 -5.19 -0.82 -4.92
CA VAL A 135 -4.42 -1.17 -6.12
C VAL A 135 -4.07 -2.66 -6.23
N SER A 136 -4.13 -3.44 -5.16
CA SER A 136 -3.81 -4.87 -5.19
C SER A 136 -5.02 -5.76 -5.49
N SER A 137 -6.24 -5.22 -5.46
CA SER A 137 -7.45 -5.99 -5.77
C SER A 137 -7.54 -6.28 -7.27
N SER A 138 -7.79 -7.54 -7.62
CA SER A 138 -8.05 -7.97 -9.00
C SER A 138 -9.36 -7.44 -9.59
N THR A 139 -10.25 -6.91 -8.74
CA THR A 139 -11.51 -6.26 -9.14
C THR A 139 -11.44 -4.74 -9.05
N SER A 140 -10.30 -4.18 -8.63
CA SER A 140 -10.08 -2.74 -8.68
C SER A 140 -10.22 -2.25 -10.12
N ASP A 141 -10.96 -1.16 -10.29
CA ASP A 141 -11.04 -0.47 -11.57
C ASP A 141 -9.61 -0.08 -11.99
N GLU A 142 -9.17 -0.52 -13.17
CA GLU A 142 -7.92 -0.05 -13.78
C GLU A 142 -7.85 1.49 -13.80
N GLY A 143 -9.01 2.15 -13.75
CA GLY A 143 -9.16 3.59 -13.51
C GLY A 143 -8.42 4.09 -12.27
N VAL A 144 -8.45 3.40 -11.12
CA VAL A 144 -7.78 3.84 -9.89
C VAL A 144 -6.26 3.82 -10.04
N LYS A 145 -5.70 2.72 -10.57
CA LYS A 145 -4.26 2.62 -10.86
C LYS A 145 -3.84 3.71 -11.84
N SER A 146 -4.57 3.86 -12.95
CA SER A 146 -4.31 4.88 -13.96
C SER A 146 -4.35 6.30 -13.38
N ALA A 147 -5.34 6.60 -12.53
CA ALA A 147 -5.46 7.90 -11.88
C ALA A 147 -4.27 8.19 -10.95
N LEU A 148 -3.88 7.23 -10.12
CA LEU A 148 -2.71 7.36 -9.23
C LEU A 148 -1.41 7.55 -10.02
N VAL A 149 -1.20 6.78 -11.08
CA VAL A 149 -0.02 6.93 -11.96
C VAL A 149 0.00 8.32 -12.59
N LYS A 150 -1.12 8.80 -13.14
CA LYS A 150 -1.24 10.16 -13.72
C LYS A 150 -0.99 11.28 -12.70
N MET A 151 -1.29 11.05 -11.42
CA MET A 151 -0.97 11.98 -10.34
C MET A 151 0.51 11.96 -9.94
N GLY A 152 1.32 11.03 -10.47
CA GLY A 152 2.75 10.89 -10.16
C GLY A 152 3.03 10.00 -8.95
N MET A 153 2.12 9.09 -8.60
CA MET A 153 2.27 8.23 -7.41
C MET A 153 3.52 7.35 -7.46
N VAL A 154 3.91 6.85 -8.63
CA VAL A 154 5.11 5.99 -8.79
C VAL A 154 6.38 6.70 -8.32
N SER A 155 6.62 7.91 -8.84
CA SER A 155 7.77 8.74 -8.47
C SER A 155 7.71 9.17 -6.98
N LEU A 156 6.54 9.55 -6.49
CA LEU A 156 6.33 9.89 -5.07
C LEU A 156 6.66 8.70 -4.14
N LEU A 157 6.25 7.48 -4.49
CA LEU A 157 6.53 6.29 -3.68
C LEU A 157 8.04 6.02 -3.59
N LEU A 158 8.79 6.23 -4.66
CA LEU A 158 10.25 6.06 -4.63
C LEU A 158 10.92 7.02 -3.64
N GLU A 159 10.50 8.29 -3.63
CA GLU A 159 10.96 9.28 -2.64
C GLU A 159 10.62 8.85 -1.21
N VAL A 160 9.35 8.44 -0.97
CA VAL A 160 8.89 7.93 0.33
C VAL A 160 9.73 6.72 0.77
N ILE A 161 10.03 5.79 -0.14
CA ILE A 161 10.82 4.59 0.16
C ILE A 161 12.25 4.97 0.56
N ILE A 162 12.87 5.99 -0.04
CA ILE A 162 14.25 6.38 0.27
C ILE A 162 14.34 6.92 1.70
N ASP A 163 13.47 7.86 2.07
CA ASP A 163 13.63 8.70 3.26
C ASP A 163 12.88 8.21 4.51
N SER A 164 12.01 7.20 4.38
CA SER A 164 11.15 6.77 5.48
C SER A 164 11.69 5.60 6.31
N GLU A 165 11.16 5.47 7.53
CA GLU A 165 11.38 4.28 8.37
C GLU A 165 10.91 2.97 7.71
N LYS A 166 11.41 1.84 8.20
CA LYS A 166 11.18 0.51 7.60
C LYS A 166 9.69 0.17 7.41
N SER A 167 8.85 0.50 8.39
CA SER A 167 7.41 0.21 8.35
C SER A 167 6.67 0.95 7.24
N ILE A 168 7.08 2.19 6.93
CA ILE A 168 6.52 2.99 5.82
C ILE A 168 7.11 2.50 4.50
N SER A 169 8.43 2.27 4.45
CA SER A 169 9.10 1.72 3.26
C SER A 169 8.46 0.42 2.77
N GLU A 170 8.13 -0.51 3.67
CA GLU A 170 7.47 -1.78 3.32
C GLU A 170 6.11 -1.57 2.65
N ARG A 171 5.27 -0.68 3.19
CA ARG A 171 3.94 -0.38 2.65
C ARG A 171 4.02 0.33 1.31
N ALA A 172 4.92 1.31 1.20
CA ALA A 172 5.15 2.02 -0.05
C ALA A 172 5.64 1.08 -1.16
N LEU A 173 6.51 0.11 -0.84
CA LEU A 173 6.93 -0.93 -1.77
C LEU A 173 5.76 -1.82 -2.22
N GLY A 174 4.83 -2.15 -1.33
CA GLY A 174 3.63 -2.91 -1.69
C GLY A 174 2.73 -2.18 -2.69
N VAL A 175 2.50 -0.88 -2.47
CA VAL A 175 1.74 -0.04 -3.42
C VAL A 175 2.48 0.06 -4.75
N PHE A 176 3.79 0.30 -4.72
CA PHE A 176 4.63 0.41 -5.92
C PHE A 176 4.58 -0.87 -6.75
N ASP A 177 4.81 -2.04 -6.12
CA ASP A 177 4.75 -3.35 -6.79
C ASP A 177 3.38 -3.61 -7.44
N SER A 178 2.30 -3.19 -6.79
CA SER A 178 0.93 -3.37 -7.31
C SER A 178 0.60 -2.42 -8.48
N LEU A 179 1.20 -1.22 -8.51
CA LEU A 179 1.11 -0.32 -9.66
C LEU A 179 1.87 -0.88 -10.87
N CYS A 180 2.99 -1.58 -10.65
CA CYS A 180 3.75 -2.25 -11.72
C CYS A 180 3.01 -3.42 -12.39
N ASP A 181 1.83 -3.81 -11.90
CA ASP A 181 0.95 -4.75 -12.62
C ASP A 181 0.37 -4.11 -13.89
N SER A 182 0.16 -2.79 -13.89
CA SER A 182 -0.33 -2.02 -15.05
C SER A 182 0.80 -1.63 -16.01
N GLU A 183 0.48 -1.48 -17.30
CA GLU A 183 1.44 -1.01 -18.30
C GLU A 183 1.88 0.44 -18.03
N GLU A 184 0.95 1.31 -17.65
CA GLU A 184 1.20 2.70 -17.31
C GLU A 184 2.13 2.83 -16.11
N GLY A 185 1.90 2.02 -15.06
CA GLY A 185 2.76 2.01 -13.88
C GLY A 185 4.19 1.56 -14.21
N ARG A 186 4.35 0.55 -15.09
CA ARG A 186 5.69 0.15 -15.57
C ARG A 186 6.36 1.23 -16.41
N LYS A 187 5.64 1.87 -17.33
CA LYS A 187 6.17 2.97 -18.16
C LYS A 187 6.69 4.13 -17.30
N GLU A 188 5.91 4.54 -16.31
CA GLU A 188 6.35 5.59 -15.37
C GLU A 188 7.58 5.14 -14.56
N ALA A 189 7.62 3.88 -14.12
CA ALA A 189 8.77 3.33 -13.41
C ALA A 189 10.04 3.28 -14.27
N TYR A 190 9.93 2.95 -15.56
CA TYR A 190 11.06 2.99 -16.51
C TYR A 190 11.60 4.41 -16.74
N GLY A 191 10.72 5.41 -16.67
CA GLY A 191 11.07 6.82 -16.81
C GLY A 191 11.84 7.40 -15.61
N ASN A 192 11.80 6.73 -14.46
CA ASN A 192 12.44 7.21 -13.24
C ASN A 192 13.77 6.50 -12.96
N VAL A 193 14.86 7.27 -12.96
CA VAL A 193 16.24 6.78 -12.75
C VAL A 193 16.51 6.21 -11.35
N LEU A 194 15.63 6.46 -10.38
CA LEU A 194 15.77 5.93 -9.02
C LEU A 194 15.11 4.55 -8.85
N THR A 195 14.27 4.12 -9.80
CA THR A 195 13.49 2.88 -9.68
C THR A 195 14.36 1.68 -9.33
N ILE A 196 15.33 1.35 -10.18
CA ILE A 196 16.16 0.15 -10.01
C ILE A 196 17.08 0.27 -8.79
N PRO A 197 17.83 1.39 -8.58
CA PRO A 197 18.67 1.54 -7.40
C PRO A 197 17.89 1.42 -6.10
N VAL A 198 16.67 1.99 -6.02
CA VAL A 198 15.84 1.92 -4.81
C VAL A 198 15.37 0.50 -4.53
N LEU A 199 14.80 -0.20 -5.52
CA LEU A 199 14.32 -1.58 -5.35
C LEU A 199 15.47 -2.49 -4.92
N VAL A 200 16.62 -2.41 -5.58
CA VAL A 200 17.78 -3.25 -5.28
C VAL A 200 18.39 -2.91 -3.92
N LYS A 201 18.43 -1.63 -3.54
CA LYS A 201 18.93 -1.20 -2.22
C LYS A 201 18.06 -1.69 -1.07
N LYS A 202 16.75 -1.86 -1.27
CA LYS A 202 15.81 -2.27 -0.21
C LYS A 202 15.73 -3.78 -0.02
N LEU A 203 16.23 -4.59 -0.96
CA LEU A 203 16.39 -6.04 -0.80
C LEU A 203 17.12 -6.38 0.51
N LEU A 204 16.55 -7.27 1.32
CA LEU A 204 17.11 -7.76 2.58
C LEU A 204 17.34 -6.71 3.68
N ARG A 205 16.92 -5.44 3.49
CA ARG A 205 17.19 -4.35 4.46
C ARG A 205 15.99 -3.89 5.28
N VAL A 206 14.79 -4.04 4.73
CA VAL A 206 13.56 -3.54 5.33
C VAL A 206 12.87 -4.66 6.13
N SER A 207 12.34 -5.64 5.42
CA SER A 207 11.64 -6.81 5.96
C SER A 207 11.58 -7.93 4.91
N ALA A 208 11.07 -9.11 5.30
CA ALA A 208 10.80 -10.18 4.35
C ALA A 208 9.80 -9.72 3.29
N LEU A 209 8.65 -9.16 3.68
CA LEU A 209 7.59 -8.72 2.77
C LEU A 209 8.06 -7.62 1.80
N ALA A 210 8.81 -6.63 2.29
CA ALA A 210 9.41 -5.61 1.44
C ALA A 210 10.39 -6.20 0.40
N THR A 211 11.09 -7.27 0.77
CA THR A 211 11.96 -8.01 -0.17
C THR A 211 11.12 -8.74 -1.22
N GLN A 212 9.99 -9.33 -0.84
CA GLN A 212 9.06 -9.96 -1.79
C GLN A 212 8.54 -8.94 -2.82
N PHE A 213 8.07 -7.78 -2.36
CA PHE A 213 7.61 -6.70 -3.25
C PHE A 213 8.72 -6.19 -4.16
N SER A 214 9.94 -6.01 -3.64
CA SER A 214 11.08 -5.55 -4.45
C SER A 214 11.46 -6.55 -5.55
N VAL A 215 11.50 -7.85 -5.22
CA VAL A 215 11.76 -8.92 -6.19
C VAL A 215 10.64 -9.00 -7.23
N SER A 216 9.39 -8.91 -6.79
CA SER A 216 8.22 -8.92 -7.66
C SER A 216 8.25 -7.76 -8.66
N ALA A 217 8.48 -6.53 -8.17
CA ALA A 217 8.57 -5.34 -9.01
C ALA A 217 9.73 -5.43 -10.02
N LEU A 218 10.92 -5.87 -9.57
CA LEU A 218 12.07 -6.09 -10.46
C LEU A 218 11.75 -7.09 -11.57
N LEU A 219 11.08 -8.20 -11.25
CA LEU A 219 10.69 -9.19 -12.26
C LEU A 219 9.69 -8.61 -13.26
N LYS A 220 8.67 -7.87 -12.80
CA LYS A 220 7.67 -7.21 -13.67
C LYS A 220 8.36 -6.24 -14.64
N LEU A 221 9.30 -5.44 -14.13
CA LEU A 221 10.06 -4.49 -14.94
C LEU A 221 11.02 -5.18 -15.92
N SER A 222 11.49 -6.38 -15.61
CA SER A 222 12.46 -7.12 -16.44
C SER A 222 11.84 -8.01 -17.51
N LYS A 223 10.50 -8.13 -17.61
CA LYS A 223 9.84 -9.10 -18.50
C LYS A 223 8.80 -8.55 -19.46
N HIS A 224 8.17 -7.43 -19.10
CA HIS A 224 6.98 -6.98 -19.81
C HIS A 224 7.29 -6.06 -21.00
N ASP A 225 8.52 -5.59 -21.14
CA ASP A 225 8.93 -4.69 -22.21
C ASP A 225 10.35 -5.01 -22.66
N LYS A 226 10.49 -5.50 -23.91
CA LYS A 226 11.79 -5.88 -24.48
C LYS A 226 12.72 -4.69 -24.72
N GLU A 227 12.17 -3.50 -24.96
CA GLU A 227 12.96 -2.28 -25.17
C GLU A 227 13.65 -1.87 -23.86
N HIS A 228 12.95 -2.01 -22.75
CA HIS A 228 13.44 -1.63 -21.43
C HIS A 228 14.14 -2.77 -20.67
N GLU A 229 13.91 -4.03 -21.06
CA GLU A 229 14.48 -5.22 -20.41
C GLU A 229 16.00 -5.14 -20.26
N GLU A 230 16.73 -4.91 -21.36
CA GLU A 230 18.20 -4.83 -21.31
C GLU A 230 18.67 -3.74 -20.35
N LYS A 231 18.08 -2.54 -20.45
CA LYS A 231 18.42 -1.40 -19.58
C LYS A 231 18.21 -1.74 -18.11
N VAL A 232 17.07 -2.32 -17.77
CA VAL A 232 16.72 -2.72 -16.40
C VAL A 232 17.69 -3.77 -15.87
N LEU A 233 18.04 -4.77 -16.67
CA LEU A 233 18.95 -5.85 -16.27
C LEU A 233 20.38 -5.34 -16.08
N VAL A 234 20.88 -4.54 -17.02
CA VAL A 234 22.21 -3.90 -16.95
C VAL A 234 22.31 -3.01 -15.73
N GLU A 235 21.34 -2.12 -15.51
CA GLU A 235 21.32 -1.23 -14.35
C GLU A 235 21.25 -2.02 -13.03
N SER A 236 20.39 -3.04 -12.97
CA SER A 236 20.27 -3.92 -11.81
C SER A 236 21.60 -4.62 -11.47
N LEU A 237 22.34 -5.08 -12.48
CA LEU A 237 23.67 -5.66 -12.31
C LEU A 237 24.67 -4.64 -11.77
N GLN A 238 24.67 -3.43 -12.30
CA GLN A 238 25.54 -2.34 -11.87
C GLN A 238 25.32 -1.95 -10.40
N VAL A 239 24.08 -2.03 -9.89
CA VAL A 239 23.76 -1.75 -8.48
C VAL A 239 23.77 -3.00 -7.56
N GLY A 240 24.35 -4.10 -8.04
CA GLY A 240 24.63 -5.30 -7.24
C GLY A 240 23.41 -6.20 -6.96
N ALA A 241 22.40 -6.19 -7.84
CA ALA A 241 21.21 -7.02 -7.67
C ALA A 241 21.54 -8.52 -7.65
N PHE A 242 22.48 -8.96 -8.50
CA PHE A 242 22.82 -10.39 -8.65
C PHE A 242 23.26 -11.01 -7.32
N GLN A 243 24.22 -10.40 -6.63
CA GLN A 243 24.73 -10.93 -5.36
C GLN A 243 23.66 -10.87 -4.26
N LYS A 244 22.85 -9.82 -4.22
CA LYS A 244 21.74 -9.71 -3.25
C LYS A 244 20.67 -10.80 -3.47
N LEU A 245 20.35 -11.11 -4.73
CA LEU A 245 19.41 -12.18 -5.08
C LEU A 245 19.99 -13.56 -4.78
N VAL A 246 21.26 -13.81 -5.07
CA VAL A 246 21.94 -15.06 -4.67
C VAL A 246 21.92 -15.22 -3.15
N LEU A 247 22.25 -14.16 -2.41
CA LEU A 247 22.22 -14.16 -0.95
C LEU A 247 20.80 -14.41 -0.41
N LEU A 248 19.77 -13.80 -1.00
CA LEU A 248 18.37 -14.05 -0.65
C LEU A 248 18.01 -15.54 -0.78
N LEU A 249 18.49 -16.21 -1.83
CA LEU A 249 18.28 -17.65 -2.01
C LEU A 249 19.03 -18.49 -0.97
N GLN A 250 20.24 -18.07 -0.57
CA GLN A 250 21.07 -18.75 0.43
C GLN A 250 20.52 -18.62 1.86
N LEU A 251 20.02 -17.44 2.22
CA LEU A 251 19.41 -17.18 3.54
C LEU A 251 18.03 -17.84 3.68
N GLY A 252 17.41 -18.25 2.57
CA GLY A 252 16.06 -18.79 2.52
C GLY A 252 15.01 -17.69 2.37
N CYS A 253 14.02 -17.95 1.52
CA CYS A 253 12.85 -17.11 1.31
C CYS A 253 11.63 -17.97 0.93
N GLY A 254 10.43 -17.36 0.96
CA GLY A 254 9.19 -18.04 0.59
C GLY A 254 9.21 -18.57 -0.85
N GLY A 255 8.43 -19.63 -1.13
CA GLY A 255 8.45 -20.35 -2.42
C GLY A 255 8.29 -19.45 -3.64
N GLU A 256 7.26 -18.60 -3.65
CA GLU A 256 7.02 -17.65 -4.75
C GLU A 256 8.18 -16.67 -4.94
N THR A 257 8.73 -16.13 -3.84
CA THR A 257 9.87 -15.20 -3.92
C THR A 257 11.13 -15.89 -4.44
N LYS A 258 11.35 -17.15 -4.04
CA LYS A 258 12.46 -17.99 -4.52
C LYS A 258 12.35 -18.22 -6.03
N GLU A 259 11.16 -18.52 -6.53
CA GLU A 259 10.90 -18.71 -7.96
C GLU A 259 11.19 -17.43 -8.76
N LYS A 260 10.61 -16.30 -8.33
CA LYS A 260 10.83 -14.99 -8.98
C LYS A 260 12.31 -14.59 -8.94
N ALA A 261 12.99 -14.72 -7.81
CA ALA A 261 14.41 -14.40 -7.68
C ALA A 261 15.29 -15.29 -8.58
N SER A 262 15.00 -16.59 -8.62
CA SER A 262 15.72 -17.53 -9.50
C SER A 262 15.53 -17.19 -10.97
N GLU A 263 14.34 -16.72 -11.34
CA GLU A 263 14.03 -16.29 -12.69
C GLU A 263 14.77 -15.01 -13.09
N ILE A 264 14.80 -14.00 -12.22
CA ILE A 264 15.59 -12.78 -12.44
C ILE A 264 17.07 -13.15 -12.66
N LEU A 265 17.63 -14.04 -11.85
CA LEU A 265 19.02 -14.49 -12.01
C LEU A 265 19.27 -15.17 -13.36
N LYS A 266 18.30 -15.94 -13.89
CA LYS A 266 18.42 -16.58 -15.21
C LYS A 266 18.48 -15.55 -16.34
N ILE A 267 17.60 -14.54 -16.31
CA ILE A 267 17.56 -13.49 -17.35
C ILE A 267 18.74 -12.52 -17.24
N MET A 268 19.32 -12.33 -16.05
CA MET A 268 20.54 -11.53 -15.85
C MET A 268 21.82 -12.21 -16.35
N ASN A 269 21.87 -13.55 -16.38
CA ASN A 269 23.09 -14.31 -16.62
C ASN A 269 23.83 -13.94 -17.93
N PRO A 270 23.16 -13.68 -19.07
CA PRO A 270 23.82 -13.25 -20.31
C PRO A 270 24.55 -11.91 -20.20
N TYR A 271 24.09 -11.01 -19.33
CA TYR A 271 24.62 -9.64 -19.18
C TYR A 271 25.71 -9.53 -18.10
N ARG A 272 25.99 -10.62 -17.38
CA ARG A 272 26.84 -10.61 -16.17
C ARG A 272 28.30 -10.25 -16.43
N GLY A 273 28.84 -10.63 -17.60
CA GLY A 273 30.27 -10.55 -17.92
C GLY A 273 30.80 -9.13 -18.14
N GLY A 274 30.81 -8.29 -17.10
CA GLY A 274 31.46 -6.97 -17.14
C GLY A 274 30.83 -5.87 -16.28
N LEU A 275 29.71 -6.13 -15.59
CA LEU A 275 28.87 -5.06 -15.01
C LEU A 275 28.72 -5.08 -13.48
N GLU A 276 29.29 -6.06 -12.77
CA GLU A 276 29.14 -6.13 -11.30
C GLU A 276 29.98 -5.04 -10.60
N CYS A 277 29.34 -4.05 -9.98
CA CYS A 277 29.99 -3.13 -9.03
C CYS A 277 29.80 -3.64 -7.60
N LEU A 278 30.91 -3.93 -6.91
CA LEU A 278 30.90 -4.47 -5.56
C LEU A 278 31.04 -3.33 -4.54
N ASP A 279 29.95 -2.92 -3.87
CA ASP A 279 30.05 -2.09 -2.66
C ASP A 279 29.87 -2.93 -1.39
N SER A 280 30.94 -3.06 -0.61
CA SER A 280 30.96 -3.76 0.69
C SER A 280 29.99 -3.18 1.74
N SER A 281 29.53 -1.94 1.55
CA SER A 281 28.53 -1.31 2.43
C SER A 281 27.19 -2.04 2.40
N ASP A 282 26.91 -2.80 1.33
CA ASP A 282 25.59 -3.36 1.09
C ASP A 282 25.19 -4.52 2.00
N PHE A 283 26.16 -5.14 2.68
CA PHE A 283 25.99 -6.35 3.49
C PHE A 283 26.10 -6.10 5.00
N LYS A 284 26.35 -4.85 5.44
CA LYS A 284 26.64 -4.52 6.86
C LYS A 284 25.45 -4.66 7.82
N ASN A 285 24.22 -4.75 7.31
CA ASN A 285 22.98 -4.73 8.12
C ASN A 285 22.15 -6.02 8.04
N LEU A 286 22.74 -7.13 7.58
CA LEU A 286 22.04 -8.41 7.49
C LEU A 286 21.86 -9.00 8.90
N LYS A 287 20.63 -9.02 9.40
CA LYS A 287 20.30 -9.80 10.59
C LYS A 287 20.42 -11.29 10.22
N ARG A 288 21.40 -11.98 10.82
CA ARG A 288 21.47 -13.44 10.79
C ARG A 288 20.29 -13.99 11.60
N SER A 289 19.38 -14.69 10.95
CA SER A 289 18.51 -15.65 11.62
C SER A 289 19.34 -16.90 11.89
N PHE A 290 19.62 -17.17 13.16
CA PHE A 290 20.07 -18.50 13.62
C PHE A 290 18.83 -19.36 13.89
#